data_AF-A0AAV0FE69-F1
#
_entry.id   AF-A0AAV0FE69-F1
#
_cell.length_a   1.000
_cell.length_b   1.000
_cell.length_c   1.000
_cell.angle_alpha   90.00
_cell.angle_beta   90.00
_cell.angle_gamma   90.00
#
_symmetry.space_group_name_H-M   'P 1'
#
loop_
_entity.id
_entity.type
_entity.pdbx_description
1 polymer ?
#
loop_
_entity_poly.entity_id
_entity_poly.type
_entity_poly.pdbx_seq_one_letter_code
_entity_poly.pdbx_strand_id
1 'polypeptide(L)'
;MSLPRSKYEEDVYINNHTSVWGSWWKDHQWGYKCCKQTIRNSYCTGTVGIEAAEAAADLMKANIARKEAAEDTQTPTEQKKVATWGTEVPDDLVLDDKKWQKLLKRRKKGKETLLRMKGKGNIT
;
A
#
# COMPACT_ATOMS: atom_id res chain seq x y z
N MET A 1 -30.00 -36.38 16.15
CA MET A 1 -30.07 -35.94 14.74
C MET A 1 -28.67 -35.84 14.18
N SER A 2 -28.27 -36.73 13.26
CA SER A 2 -27.00 -36.59 12.52
C SER A 2 -27.25 -35.78 11.26
N LEU A 3 -26.45 -34.73 11.04
CA LEU A 3 -26.49 -33.96 9.80
C LEU A 3 -25.94 -34.84 8.65
N PRO A 4 -26.68 -35.06 7.57
CA PRO A 4 -26.17 -35.79 6.41
C PRO A 4 -25.00 -35.00 5.78
N ARG A 5 -23.80 -35.58 5.81
CA ARG A 5 -22.61 -34.98 5.20
C ARG A 5 -22.71 -35.05 3.69
N SER A 6 -22.35 -33.95 3.03
CA SER A 6 -22.27 -33.92 1.57
C SER A 6 -21.10 -34.76 1.04
N LYS A 7 -21.03 -35.00 -0.27
CA LYS A 7 -19.93 -35.76 -0.92
C LYS A 7 -18.53 -35.14 -0.68
N TYR A 8 -18.48 -33.84 -0.37
CA TYR A 8 -17.23 -33.11 -0.21
C TYR A 8 -16.98 -32.85 1.27
N GLU A 9 -15.70 -32.94 1.67
CA GLU A 9 -15.27 -32.57 3.02
C GLU A 9 -15.49 -31.07 3.22
N GLU A 10 -16.63 -30.74 3.84
CA GLU A 10 -16.89 -29.42 4.39
C GLU A 10 -16.00 -29.18 5.62
N ASP A 11 -15.58 -27.93 5.80
CA ASP A 11 -14.76 -27.49 6.95
C ASP A 11 -13.31 -27.98 7.02
N VAL A 12 -12.64 -28.18 5.87
CA VAL A 12 -11.18 -28.37 5.84
C VAL A 12 -10.49 -27.04 6.18
N TYR A 13 -10.21 -26.83 7.46
CA TYR A 13 -9.42 -25.70 7.89
C TYR A 13 -7.93 -25.96 7.70
N ILE A 14 -7.30 -25.10 6.91
CA ILE A 14 -5.87 -25.15 6.65
C ILE A 14 -5.16 -24.55 7.88
N ASN A 15 -4.03 -25.12 8.32
CA ASN A 15 -3.10 -24.52 9.28
C ASN A 15 -3.75 -23.96 10.59
N ASN A 16 -4.65 -24.75 11.19
CA ASN A 16 -5.32 -24.46 12.47
C ASN A 16 -6.19 -23.18 12.48
N HIS A 17 -6.67 -22.77 11.31
CA HIS A 17 -7.73 -21.77 11.21
C HIS A 17 -9.07 -22.36 11.68
N THR A 18 -10.03 -21.53 12.11
CA THR A 18 -11.41 -21.94 12.41
C THR A 18 -12.41 -21.38 11.41
N SER A 19 -11.91 -20.79 10.33
CA SER A 19 -12.71 -20.16 9.29
C SER A 19 -11.99 -20.32 7.95
N VAL A 20 -12.77 -20.44 6.88
CA VAL A 20 -12.21 -20.56 5.52
C VAL A 20 -11.66 -19.21 5.05
N TRP A 21 -10.65 -19.24 4.18
CA TRP A 21 -10.15 -18.03 3.52
C TRP A 21 -11.28 -17.29 2.79
N GLY A 22 -11.35 -15.96 2.94
CA GLY A 22 -12.41 -15.15 2.34
C GLY A 22 -13.63 -14.96 3.25
N SER A 23 -13.61 -15.53 4.46
CA SER A 23 -14.60 -15.26 5.51
C SER A 23 -14.50 -13.84 6.09
N TRP A 24 -13.46 -13.06 5.74
CA TRP A 24 -13.26 -11.68 6.16
C TRP A 24 -12.74 -10.81 5.01
N TRP A 25 -13.21 -9.56 4.96
CA TRP A 25 -12.84 -8.56 3.97
C TRP A 25 -12.68 -7.19 4.63
N LYS A 26 -11.57 -6.51 4.36
CA LYS A 26 -11.33 -5.12 4.77
C LYS A 26 -10.31 -4.47 3.84
N ASP A 27 -10.48 -3.18 3.56
CA ASP A 27 -9.50 -2.36 2.81
C ASP A 27 -8.99 -3.02 1.51
N HIS A 28 -9.89 -3.62 0.74
CA HIS A 28 -9.59 -4.35 -0.50
C HIS A 28 -8.74 -5.62 -0.34
N GLN A 29 -8.69 -6.17 0.87
CA GLN A 29 -7.97 -7.41 1.19
C GLN A 29 -8.92 -8.46 1.78
N TRP A 30 -8.82 -9.68 1.26
CA TRP A 30 -9.47 -10.86 1.82
C TRP A 30 -8.60 -11.48 2.90
N GLY A 31 -9.22 -12.07 3.91
CA GLY A 31 -8.53 -12.78 4.97
C GLY A 31 -9.39 -13.82 5.67
N TYR A 32 -8.86 -14.35 6.77
CA TYR A 32 -9.56 -15.28 7.64
C TYR A 32 -10.30 -14.54 8.76
N LYS A 33 -11.56 -14.92 9.06
CA LYS A 33 -12.34 -14.31 10.16
C LYS A 33 -11.74 -14.56 11.55
N CYS A 34 -11.06 -15.69 11.75
CA CYS A 34 -10.53 -16.08 13.06
C CYS A 34 -9.36 -15.23 13.57
N CYS A 35 -8.50 -14.74 12.66
CA CYS A 35 -7.30 -13.96 13.01
C CYS A 35 -7.14 -12.66 12.19
N LYS A 36 -8.04 -12.39 11.23
CA LYS A 36 -7.97 -11.27 10.27
C LYS A 36 -6.68 -11.22 9.44
N GLN A 37 -5.92 -12.33 9.36
CA GLN A 37 -4.73 -12.40 8.53
C GLN A 37 -5.10 -12.36 7.04
N THR A 38 -4.37 -11.55 6.28
CA THR A 38 -4.54 -11.36 4.83
C THR A 38 -3.52 -12.13 4.00
N ILE A 39 -2.83 -13.10 4.60
CA ILE A 39 -1.89 -14.00 3.92
C ILE A 39 -2.48 -15.41 3.87
N ARG A 40 -2.67 -15.95 2.65
CA ARG A 40 -3.14 -17.33 2.46
C ARG A 40 -2.13 -18.34 3.00
N ASN A 41 -2.63 -19.41 3.62
CA ASN A 41 -1.84 -20.51 4.18
C ASN A 41 -0.88 -20.10 5.32
N SER A 42 -1.03 -18.91 5.89
CA SER A 42 -0.35 -18.56 7.14
C SER A 42 -0.91 -19.37 8.31
N TYR A 43 -0.11 -19.55 9.37
CA TYR A 43 -0.58 -20.21 10.58
C TYR A 43 -1.50 -19.29 11.38
N CYS A 44 -2.57 -19.85 11.92
CA CYS A 44 -3.51 -19.11 12.74
C CYS A 44 -2.82 -18.55 14.00
N THR A 45 -2.84 -17.22 14.16
CA THR A 45 -2.34 -16.51 15.34
C THR A 45 -3.42 -16.22 16.38
N GLY A 46 -4.64 -16.73 16.18
CA GLY A 46 -5.78 -16.51 17.08
C GLY A 46 -6.13 -15.03 17.26
N THR A 47 -6.77 -14.71 18.39
CA THR A 47 -7.19 -13.35 18.77
C THR A 47 -6.00 -12.41 18.98
N VAL A 48 -4.86 -12.95 19.42
CA VAL A 48 -3.60 -12.20 19.60
C VAL A 48 -3.14 -11.56 18.28
N GLY A 49 -3.38 -12.23 17.15
CA GLY A 49 -3.07 -11.68 15.83
C GLY A 49 -3.86 -10.42 15.47
N ILE A 50 -5.08 -10.27 16.00
CA ILE A 50 -5.93 -9.11 15.74
C ILE A 50 -5.38 -7.91 16.50
N GLU A 51 -5.09 -8.09 17.79
CA GLU A 51 -4.52 -7.03 18.64
C GLU A 51 -3.15 -6.58 18.12
N ALA A 52 -2.31 -7.54 17.70
CA ALA A 52 -1.00 -7.25 17.12
C ALA A 52 -1.11 -6.47 15.80
N ALA A 53 -2.09 -6.79 14.95
CA ALA A 53 -2.32 -6.08 13.70
C ALA A 53 -2.80 -4.64 13.92
N GLU A 54 -3.67 -4.43 14.92
CA GLU A 54 -4.15 -3.09 15.30
C GLU A 54 -3.01 -2.25 15.88
N ALA A 55 -2.22 -2.82 16.81
CA ALA A 55 -1.03 -2.17 17.35
C ALA A 55 0.00 -1.83 16.26
N ALA A 56 0.23 -2.73 15.31
CA ALA A 56 1.14 -2.48 14.17
C ALA A 56 0.65 -1.34 13.28
N ALA A 57 -0.66 -1.25 13.04
CA ALA A 57 -1.24 -0.15 12.27
C ALA A 57 -1.07 1.20 12.98
N ASP A 58 -1.24 1.24 14.30
CA ASP A 58 -1.07 2.48 15.08
C ASP A 58 0.40 2.90 15.20
N LEU A 59 1.31 1.93 15.35
CA LEU A 59 2.75 2.19 15.26
C LEU A 59 3.14 2.74 13.88
N MET A 60 2.56 2.21 12.80
CA MET A 60 2.81 2.70 11.44
C MET A 60 2.35 4.16 11.28
N LYS A 61 1.14 4.51 11.76
CA LYS A 61 0.65 5.90 11.75
C LYS A 61 1.55 6.83 12.57
N ALA A 62 1.96 6.41 13.77
CA ALA A 62 2.86 7.18 14.62
C ALA A 62 4.23 7.42 13.95
N ASN A 63 4.76 6.41 13.26
CA ASN A 63 6.01 6.55 12.50
C ASN A 63 5.87 7.51 11.31
N ILE A 64 4.73 7.51 10.63
CA ILE A 64 4.46 8.46 9.54
C ILE A 64 4.40 9.89 10.09
N ALA A 65 3.64 10.14 11.16
CA ALA A 65 3.55 11.46 11.78
C ALA A 65 4.92 11.97 12.27
N ARG A 66 5.75 11.08 12.83
CA ARG A 66 7.14 11.43 13.22
C ARG A 66 7.99 11.81 12.02
N LYS A 67 7.86 11.10 10.88
CA LYS A 67 8.58 11.45 9.65
C LYS A 67 8.13 12.79 9.08
N GLU A 68 6.83 13.06 9.06
CA GLU A 68 6.27 14.34 8.58
C GLU A 68 6.77 15.52 9.45
N ALA A 69 6.78 15.36 10.78
CA ALA A 69 7.34 16.38 11.68
C ALA A 69 8.86 16.58 11.51
N ALA A 70 9.59 15.52 11.16
CA ALA A 70 11.02 15.60 10.88
C ALA A 70 11.34 16.19 9.49
N GLU A 71 10.41 16.11 8.53
CA GLU A 71 10.54 16.75 7.21
C GLU A 71 10.36 18.28 7.29
N ASP A 72 9.54 18.80 8.20
CA ASP A 72 9.32 20.25 8.37
C ASP A 72 10.52 20.99 9.02
N THR A 73 11.47 20.24 9.60
CA THR A 73 12.68 20.83 10.24
C THR A 73 13.95 20.63 9.40
N GLN A 74 13.86 20.00 8.23
CA GLN A 74 15.03 19.77 7.36
C GLN A 74 15.11 20.87 6.29
N THR A 75 16.00 21.83 6.50
CA THR A 75 16.67 22.55 5.41
C THR A 75 17.12 21.55 4.34
N PRO A 76 17.07 21.86 3.03
CA PRO A 76 17.45 20.93 1.97
C PRO A 76 18.93 20.57 2.10
N THR A 77 19.20 19.53 2.88
CA THR A 77 20.48 18.84 2.87
C THR A 77 20.30 17.79 1.80
N GLU A 78 21.03 17.98 0.72
CA GLU A 78 21.11 17.14 -0.46
C GLU A 78 21.20 15.67 -0.06
N GLN A 79 20.06 14.98 -0.02
CA GLN A 79 20.00 13.55 0.24
C GLN A 79 20.45 12.84 -1.03
N LYS A 80 21.76 12.57 -1.11
CA LYS A 80 22.33 11.60 -2.05
C LYS A 80 21.65 10.24 -1.80
N LYS A 81 20.65 9.93 -2.63
CA LYS A 81 20.07 8.59 -2.72
C LYS A 81 21.10 7.68 -3.37
N VAL A 82 21.90 7.02 -2.55
CA VAL A 82 22.82 5.97 -3.02
C VAL A 82 21.99 4.77 -3.45
N ALA A 83 21.92 4.52 -4.75
CA ALA A 83 21.32 3.32 -5.30
C ALA A 83 22.22 2.12 -4.97
N THR A 84 21.80 1.29 -4.01
CA THR A 84 22.46 0.00 -3.75
C THR A 84 21.89 -1.04 -4.70
N TRP A 85 22.30 -0.98 -5.97
CA TRP A 85 22.46 -2.13 -6.86
C TRP A 85 23.35 -1.75 -8.05
N GLY A 86 24.61 -2.20 -8.03
CA GLY A 86 25.57 -2.02 -9.13
C GLY A 86 26.42 -0.75 -9.01
N THR A 87 27.70 -0.94 -8.72
CA THR A 87 28.76 0.05 -8.58
C THR A 87 28.93 0.93 -9.82
N GLU A 88 29.34 2.19 -9.59
CA GLU A 88 29.75 3.25 -10.55
C GLU A 88 28.62 4.13 -11.14
N VAL A 89 27.95 4.88 -10.26
CA VAL A 89 27.27 6.14 -10.64
C VAL A 89 28.12 7.31 -10.13
N PRO A 90 28.55 8.24 -11.00
CA PRO A 90 29.30 9.42 -10.58
C PRO A 90 28.52 10.22 -9.54
N ASP A 91 29.21 10.64 -8.49
CA ASP A 91 28.69 11.37 -7.31
C ASP A 91 28.09 12.75 -7.60
N ASP A 92 28.05 13.15 -8.88
CA ASP A 92 27.68 14.49 -9.38
C ASP A 92 26.46 14.47 -10.33
N LEU A 93 25.66 13.40 -10.32
CA LEU A 93 24.37 13.37 -11.01
C LEU A 93 23.31 14.08 -10.15
N VAL A 94 23.49 15.38 -9.94
CA VAL A 94 22.48 16.27 -9.38
C VAL A 94 21.29 16.26 -10.34
N LEU A 95 20.21 15.61 -9.95
CA LEU A 95 18.98 15.63 -10.72
C LEU A 95 18.43 17.07 -10.68
N ASP A 96 18.67 17.86 -11.73
CA ASP A 96 18.27 19.26 -11.85
C ASP A 96 16.78 19.49 -11.51
N ASP A 97 16.49 19.92 -10.28
CA ASP A 97 15.14 20.19 -9.78
C ASP A 97 14.38 21.17 -10.69
N LYS A 98 15.10 22.13 -11.28
CA LYS A 98 14.56 23.10 -12.25
C LYS A 98 14.02 22.41 -13.50
N LYS A 99 14.69 21.37 -13.99
CA LYS A 99 14.28 20.60 -15.17
C LYS A 99 13.05 19.75 -14.84
N TRP A 100 13.00 19.15 -13.65
CA TRP A 100 11.83 18.41 -13.17
C TRP A 100 10.59 19.29 -13.05
N GLN A 101 10.72 20.46 -12.42
CA GLN A 101 9.64 21.44 -12.30
C GLN A 101 9.15 21.93 -13.66
N LYS A 102 10.06 22.12 -14.62
CA LYS A 102 9.71 22.50 -16.00
C LYS A 102 8.90 21.40 -16.71
N LEU A 103 9.26 20.13 -16.54
CA LEU A 103 8.52 18.98 -17.09
C LEU A 103 7.11 18.87 -16.48
N LEU A 104 6.98 19.05 -15.16
CA LEU A 104 5.69 19.05 -14.46
C LEU A 104 4.77 20.17 -14.95
N LYS A 105 5.30 21.39 -15.07
CA LYS A 105 4.55 22.54 -15.61
C LYS A 105 4.10 22.29 -17.05
N ARG A 106 4.96 21.72 -17.90
CA ARG A 106 4.61 21.36 -19.28
C ARG A 106 3.49 20.31 -19.33
N ARG A 107 3.54 19.30 -18.45
CA ARG A 107 2.47 18.29 -18.33
C ARG A 107 1.14 18.89 -17.87
N LYS A 108 1.15 19.80 -16.89
CA LYS A 108 -0.05 20.52 -16.44
C LYS A 108 -0.66 21.38 -17.56
N LYS A 109 0.16 22.18 -18.24
CA LYS A 109 -0.27 23.02 -19.36
C LYS A 109 -0.86 22.19 -20.50
N GLY A 110 -0.24 21.06 -20.84
CA GLY A 110 -0.76 20.13 -21.85
C GLY A 110 -2.12 19.51 -21.49
N LYS A 111 -2.31 19.14 -20.21
CA LYS A 111 -3.61 18.65 -19.71
C LYS A 111 -4.67 19.74 -19.75
N GLU A 112 -4.32 20.97 -19.36
CA GLU A 112 -5.21 22.13 -19.39
C GLU A 112 -5.63 22.48 -20.83
N THR A 113 -4.70 22.46 -21.78
CA THR A 113 -5.02 22.65 -23.21
C THR A 113 -5.92 21.55 -23.74
N LEU A 114 -5.68 20.29 -23.35
CA LEU A 114 -6.51 19.16 -23.75
C LEU A 114 -7.94 19.26 -23.17
N LEU A 115 -8.06 19.64 -21.90
CA LEU A 115 -9.35 19.91 -21.24
C LEU A 115 -10.09 21.05 -21.95
N ARG A 116 -9.40 22.12 -22.31
CA ARG A 116 -9.98 23.25 -23.05
C ARG A 116 -10.41 22.87 -24.47
N MET A 117 -9.68 21.97 -25.14
CA MET A 117 -10.08 21.43 -26.45
C MET A 117 -11.29 20.50 -26.34
N LYS A 118 -11.33 19.65 -25.30
CA LYS A 118 -12.46 18.74 -25.05
C LYS A 118 -13.73 19.50 -24.60
N GLY A 119 -13.58 20.58 -23.84
CA GLY A 119 -14.71 21.43 -23.43
C GLY A 119 -15.33 22.24 -24.58
N LYS A 120 -14.56 22.55 -25.64
CA LYS A 120 -15.06 23.23 -26.85
C LYS A 120 -15.75 22.31 -27.85
N GLY A 121 -15.51 20.99 -27.77
CA GLY A 121 -16.15 19.99 -28.63
C GLY A 121 -17.48 19.45 -28.10
N ASN A 122 -18.01 20.02 -27.00
CA ASN A 122 -19.23 19.55 -26.34
C ASN A 122 -20.35 20.61 -26.36
N ILE A 123 -20.24 21.61 -27.25
CA ILE A 123 -21.23 22.67 -27.49
C ILE A 123 -21.58 22.70 -28.98
N THR A 124 -22.14 21.61 -29.49
CA THR A 124 -22.94 21.51 -30.71
C THR A 124 -23.77 20.24 -30.61
#